data_AF-A0A848YQF5-F1
#
_entry.id   AF-A0A848YQF5-F1
#
_cell.length_a   1.000
_cell.length_b   1.000
_cell.length_c   1.000
_cell.angle_alpha   90.00
_cell.angle_beta   90.00
_cell.angle_gamma   90.00
#
_symmetry.space_group_name_H-M   'P 1'
#
loop_
_entity.id
_entity.type
_entity.pdbx_description
1 polymer ?
#
loop_
_entity_poly.entity_id
_entity_poly.type
_entity_poly.pdbx_seq_one_letter_code
_entity_poly.pdbx_strand_id
1 'polypeptide(L)' 'MDAITIDYKNQNIEVFAKIANSLVRKYNCRVKYDHDSGQLRLFGDDDAKYAAIEVLREYLDEG' A
#
# COMPACT_ATOMS: atom_id res chain seq x y z
N MET A 1 -1.62 3.96 13.97
CA MET A 1 -0.66 3.74 12.87
C MET A 1 -1.09 2.44 12.21
N ASP A 2 -1.76 2.52 11.06
CA ASP A 2 -2.28 1.34 10.36
C ASP A 2 -1.22 0.84 9.38
N ALA A 3 -0.68 -0.34 9.66
CA ALA A 3 0.28 -1.03 8.80
C ALA A 3 -0.47 -2.08 7.97
N ILE A 4 -0.39 -1.98 6.66
CA ILE A 4 -0.89 -3.03 5.76
C ILE A 4 0.23 -4.04 5.61
N THR A 5 0.01 -5.26 6.10
CA THR A 5 0.96 -6.36 5.92
C THR A 5 0.59 -7.09 4.63
N ILE A 6 1.49 -7.07 3.64
CA ILE A 6 1.31 -7.78 2.38
C ILE A 6 2.24 -9.00 2.41
N ASP A 7 1.65 -10.18 2.46
CA ASP A 7 2.37 -11.45 2.43
C ASP A 7 2.58 -11.88 0.97
N TYR A 8 3.48 -11.17 0.26
CA TYR A 8 3.81 -11.50 -1.13
C TYR A 8 5.12 -12.30 -1.19
N LYS A 9 5.00 -13.61 -1.41
CA LYS A 9 6.14 -14.47 -1.79
C LYS A 9 6.65 -14.04 -3.17
N ASN A 10 7.75 -13.27 -3.19
CA ASN A 10 8.71 -13.05 -4.30
C ASN A 10 8.91 -11.57 -4.61
N GLN A 11 10.16 -11.12 -4.49
CA GLN A 11 10.96 -10.12 -5.26
C GLN A 11 10.33 -8.87 -5.92
N ASN A 12 9.02 -8.66 -5.87
CA ASN A 12 8.28 -7.60 -6.57
C ASN A 12 7.55 -6.66 -5.62
N ILE A 13 7.78 -6.75 -4.31
CA ILE A 13 7.13 -5.86 -3.32
C ILE A 13 7.47 -4.38 -3.57
N GLU A 14 8.66 -4.06 -4.11
CA GLU A 14 8.99 -2.70 -4.56
C GLU A 14 8.15 -2.24 -5.76
N VAL A 15 7.89 -3.15 -6.71
CA VAL A 15 7.06 -2.85 -7.89
C VAL A 15 5.64 -2.61 -7.43
N PHE A 16 5.11 -3.47 -6.57
CA PHE A 16 3.82 -3.28 -5.94
C PHE A 16 3.77 -1.97 -5.15
N ALA A 17 4.80 -1.64 -4.37
CA ALA A 17 4.87 -0.37 -3.62
C ALA A 17 4.73 0.85 -4.51
N LYS A 18 5.38 0.84 -5.69
CA LYS A 18 5.27 1.91 -6.68
C LYS A 18 3.87 2.02 -7.27
N ILE A 19 3.25 0.90 -7.61
CA ILE A 19 1.87 0.84 -8.13
C ILE A 19 0.89 1.33 -7.05
N ALA A 20 0.98 0.78 -5.84
CA ALA A 20 0.19 1.17 -4.69
C ALA A 20 0.31 2.67 -4.40
N ASN A 21 1.53 3.22 -4.40
CA ASN A 21 1.75 4.64 -4.19
C ASN A 21 1.12 5.52 -5.29
N SER A 22 1.06 5.04 -6.53
CA SER A 22 0.38 5.74 -7.63
C SER A 22 -1.14 5.75 -7.44
N LEU A 23 -1.72 4.62 -7.01
CA LEU A 23 -3.16 4.48 -6.76
C LEU A 23 -3.61 5.38 -5.61
N VAL A 24 -2.90 5.35 -4.49
CA VAL A 24 -3.32 6.07 -3.28
C VAL A 24 -3.09 7.58 -3.36
N ARG A 25 -2.25 8.06 -4.29
CA ARG A 25 -1.97 9.49 -4.48
C ARG A 25 -3.23 10.29 -4.83
N LYS A 26 -4.19 9.67 -5.51
CA LYS A 26 -5.49 10.30 -5.83
C LYS A 26 -6.30 10.66 -4.58
N TYR A 27 -6.01 9.99 -3.47
CA TYR A 27 -6.65 10.19 -2.17
C TYR A 27 -5.78 11.03 -1.22
N ASN A 28 -4.77 11.74 -1.74
CA ASN A 28 -3.79 12.48 -0.93
C ASN A 28 -3.00 11.58 0.06
N CYS A 29 -2.96 10.28 -0.21
CA CYS A 29 -2.19 9.29 0.55
C CYS A 29 -0.86 8.97 -0.14
N ARG A 30 0.06 8.34 0.61
CA ARG A 30 1.34 7.85 0.10
C ARG A 30 1.66 6.49 0.70
N VAL A 31 2.23 5.61 -0.11
CA VAL A 31 2.77 4.33 0.36
C VAL A 31 4.29 4.37 0.25
N LYS A 32 4.98 3.89 1.30
CA LYS A 32 6.41 3.58 1.25
C LYS A 32 6.64 2.12 1.59
N TYR A 33 7.60 1.52 0.89
CA TYR A 33 8.15 0.24 1.25
C TYR A 33 9.22 0.43 2.32
N ASP A 34 9.10 -0.34 3.39
CA ASP A 34 10.08 -0.47 4.46
C ASP A 34 10.89 -1.75 4.23
N HIS A 35 12.15 -1.58 3.83
CA HIS A 35 13.04 -2.70 3.52
C HIS A 35 13.42 -3.52 4.76
N ASP A 36 13.46 -2.90 5.93
CA ASP A 36 13.90 -3.56 7.16
C ASP A 36 12.80 -4.49 7.68
N SER A 37 11.54 -4.06 7.58
CA SER A 37 10.39 -4.87 7.99
C SER A 37 9.76 -5.68 6.86
N GLY A 38 10.09 -5.40 5.60
CA GLY A 38 9.43 -6.00 4.44
C GLY A 38 7.96 -5.60 4.29
N GLN A 39 7.55 -4.43 4.80
CA GLN A 39 6.14 -4.01 4.86
C GLN A 39 5.88 -2.74 4.05
N LEU A 40 4.61 -2.50 3.71
CA LEU A 40 4.16 -1.23 3.16
C LEU A 40 3.54 -0.36 4.24
N ARG A 41 4.06 0.85 4.37
CA ARG A 41 3.52 1.86 5.28
C ARG A 41 2.70 2.87 4.49
N LEU A 42 1.44 3.03 4.89
CA LEU A 42 0.52 4.02 4.34
C LEU A 42 0.53 5.29 5.20
N PHE A 43 0.67 6.43 4.53
CA PHE A 43 0.68 7.77 5.14
C PHE A 43 -0.46 8.59 4.52
N GLY A 44 -1.16 9.36 5.35
CA GLY A 44 -2.29 10.19 4.94
C GLY A 44 -3.20 10.49 6.13
N ASP A 45 -4.26 11.25 5.89
CA ASP A 45 -5.35 11.45 6.85
C ASP A 45 -6.15 10.16 7.01
N ASP A 46 -6.72 9.91 8.19
CA ASP A 46 -7.37 8.63 8.49
C ASP A 46 -8.57 8.34 7.58
N ASP A 47 -9.37 9.35 7.26
CA ASP A 47 -10.47 9.24 6.29
C ASP A 47 -9.97 8.85 4.89
N ALA A 48 -8.82 9.41 4.48
CA ALA A 48 -8.19 9.13 3.20
C ALA A 48 -7.52 7.75 3.16
N LYS A 49 -7.05 7.25 4.31
CA LYS A 49 -6.47 5.90 4.42
C LYS A 49 -7.50 4.81 4.19
N TYR A 50 -8.73 4.98 4.66
CA TYR A 50 -9.79 3.99 4.44
C TYR A 50 -10.04 3.74 2.94
N ALA A 51 -10.24 4.81 2.17
CA ALA A 51 -10.43 4.71 0.72
C ALA A 51 -9.19 4.13 0.02
N ALA A 52 -7.99 4.51 0.47
CA ALA A 52 -6.74 3.96 -0.07
C ALA A 52 -6.56 2.46 0.23
N ILE A 53 -6.96 1.98 1.41
CA ILE A 53 -6.89 0.56 1.79
C ILE A 53 -7.85 -0.28 0.95
N GLU A 54 -9.08 0.18 0.74
CA GLU A 54 -10.08 -0.52 -0.08
C GLU A 54 -9.55 -0.76 -1.50
N VAL A 55 -9.04 0.28 -2.16
CA VAL A 55 -8.46 0.17 -3.51
C VAL A 55 -7.26 -0.78 -3.55
N LEU A 56 -6.42 -0.78 -2.52
CA LEU A 56 -5.27 -1.69 -2.46
C LEU A 56 -5.71 -3.15 -2.24
N ARG A 57 -6.82 -3.39 -1.54
CA ARG A 57 -7.38 -4.74 -1.35
C ARG A 57 -7.96 -5.28 -2.64
N GLU A 58 -8.76 -4.49 -3.36
CA GLU A 58 -9.29 -4.88 -4.67
C GLU A 58 -8.16 -5.30 -5.62
N TYR A 59 -7.06 -4.54 -5.65
CA TYR A 59 -5.91 -4.84 -6.51
C TYR A 59 -5.11 -6.09 -6.07
N LEU A 60 -5.23 -6.52 -4.81
CA LEU A 60 -4.55 -7.70 -4.27
C LEU A 60 -5.40 -8.97 -4.40
N ASP A 61 -6.73 -8.86 -4.32
CA ASP A 61 -7.65 -10.00 -4.50
C ASP A 61 -7.85 -10.38 -5.98
N GLU A 62 -7.63 -9.45 -6.92
CA GLU A 62 -7.69 -9.72 -8.37
C GLU A 62 -6.39 -10.33 -8.96
N GLY A 63 -5.34 -10.50 -8.15
CA GLY A 63 -3.99 -10.89 -8.59
C GLY A 63 -3.59 -12.35 -8.38
#